data_AF-A0AAD6Q6S6-F1
#
_entry.id   AF-A0AAD6Q6S6-F1
#
_cell.length_a   1.000
_cell.length_b   1.000
_cell.length_c   1.000
_cell.angle_alpha   90.00
_cell.angle_beta   90.00
_cell.angle_gamma   90.00
#
_symmetry.space_group_name_H-M   'P 1'
#
loop_
_entity.id
_entity.type
_entity.pdbx_description
1 polymer ?
#
loop_
_entity_poly.entity_id
_entity_poly.type
_entity_poly.pdbx_seq_one_letter_code
_entity_poly.pdbx_strand_id
1 'polypeptide(L)'
;MKNFHVFVALVLILFCFQGNYEVMAARICVRAEPMVNCREEKCTAVCDKKYGGPTKEGGGSRGHCVISGTCTCTFICDVPPLAPKFH
;
A
#
# COMPACT_ATOMS: atom_id res chain seq x y z
N MET A 1 22.11 43.20 10.62
CA MET A 1 21.72 41.78 10.47
C MET A 1 20.28 41.68 9.97
N LYS A 2 19.98 42.10 8.72
CA LYS A 2 18.59 42.21 8.22
C LYS A 2 18.07 40.94 7.53
N ASN A 3 18.99 40.09 7.07
CA ASN A 3 18.68 38.86 6.33
C ASN A 3 18.49 37.63 7.24
N PHE A 4 18.85 37.74 8.53
CA PHE A 4 18.71 36.65 9.49
C PHE A 4 17.23 36.33 9.77
N HIS A 5 16.38 37.36 9.87
CA HIS A 5 14.94 37.18 10.06
C HIS A 5 14.26 36.48 8.87
N VAL A 6 14.74 36.72 7.65
CA VAL A 6 14.22 36.06 6.45
C VAL A 6 14.61 34.58 6.42
N PHE A 7 15.84 34.27 6.82
CA PHE A 7 16.31 32.88 6.90
C PHE A 7 15.55 32.08 7.96
N VAL A 8 15.34 32.65 9.16
CA VAL A 8 14.58 32.01 10.24
C VAL A 8 13.10 31.80 9.83
N ALA A 9 12.48 32.77 9.16
CA ALA A 9 11.12 32.63 8.67
C ALA A 9 11.00 31.51 7.62
N LEU A 10 11.97 31.39 6.72
CA LEU A 10 11.97 30.37 5.67
C LEU A 10 12.17 28.95 6.24
N VAL A 11 12.99 28.81 7.28
CA VAL A 11 13.15 27.54 8.02
C VAL A 11 11.86 27.18 8.76
N LEU A 12 11.21 28.13 9.44
CA LEU A 12 9.95 27.86 10.15
C LEU A 12 8.82 27.43 9.21
N ILE A 13 8.73 28.05 8.02
CA ILE A 13 7.76 27.66 7.00
C ILE A 13 8.03 26.22 6.52
N LEU A 14 9.29 25.87 6.25
CA LEU A 14 9.66 24.51 5.84
C LEU A 14 9.31 23.46 6.91
N PHE A 15 9.54 23.75 8.19
CA PHE A 15 9.17 22.86 9.29
C PHE A 15 7.64 22.71 9.45
N CYS A 16 6.85 23.77 9.18
CA CYS A 16 5.37 23.67 9.21
C CYS A 16 4.80 22.76 8.11
N PHE A 17 5.48 22.62 6.97
CA PHE A 17 5.04 21.74 5.87
C PHE A 17 5.47 20.26 6.02
N GLN A 18 6.24 19.90 7.06
CA GLN A 18 6.59 18.50 7.36
C GLN A 18 5.55 17.78 8.26
N GLY A 19 4.40 18.40 8.52
CA GLY A 19 3.33 17.83 9.33
C GLY A 19 2.42 16.88 8.55
N ASN A 20 2.47 15.60 8.91
CA ASN A 20 1.52 14.53 8.58
C ASN A 20 1.49 14.01 7.13
N TYR A 21 2.56 13.38 6.70
CA TYR A 21 2.38 12.15 5.91
C TYR A 21 2.08 11.01 6.89
N GLU A 22 0.79 10.81 7.21
CA GLU A 22 0.34 9.54 7.76
C GLU A 22 0.61 8.48 6.69
N VAL A 23 1.76 7.82 6.80
CA VAL A 23 2.01 6.59 6.05
C VAL A 23 1.06 5.56 6.64
N MET A 24 -0.16 5.48 6.10
CA MET A 24 -1.11 4.44 6.46
C MET A 24 -0.38 3.10 6.28
N ALA A 25 -0.08 2.43 7.39
CA ALA A 25 0.56 1.13 7.40
C ALA A 25 -0.46 0.10 6.89
N ALA A 26 -0.64 0.04 5.58
CA ALA A 26 -1.44 -0.99 4.95
C ALA A 26 -0.84 -2.36 5.30
N ARG A 27 -1.63 -3.22 5.93
CA ARG A 27 -1.14 -4.55 6.30
C ARG A 27 -1.09 -5.42 5.05
N ILE A 28 0.13 -5.74 4.62
CA ILE A 28 0.36 -6.66 3.51
C ILE A 28 0.29 -8.09 4.04
N CYS A 29 -0.61 -8.89 3.47
CA CYS A 29 -0.73 -10.32 3.69
C CYS A 29 -0.20 -11.11 2.50
N VAL A 30 0.27 -12.34 2.79
CA VAL A 30 0.75 -13.29 1.80
C VAL A 30 0.02 -14.62 1.98
N ARG A 31 -0.52 -15.18 0.90
CA ARG A 31 -1.19 -16.49 0.85
C ARG A 31 -0.63 -17.32 -0.31
N ALA A 32 -0.42 -18.62 -0.09
CA ALA A 32 -0.07 -19.55 -1.15
C ALA A 32 -1.32 -20.31 -1.61
N GLU A 33 -1.52 -20.38 -2.92
CA GLU A 33 -2.60 -21.08 -3.59
C GLU A 33 -2.04 -22.22 -4.45
N PRO A 34 -2.64 -23.42 -4.41
CA PRO A 34 -2.27 -24.49 -5.31
C PRO A 34 -2.68 -24.13 -6.74
N MET A 35 -1.73 -24.18 -7.67
CA MET A 35 -1.94 -23.82 -9.06
C MET A 35 -1.09 -24.68 -10.01
N VAL A 36 -1.73 -25.65 -10.64
CA VAL A 36 -1.12 -26.49 -11.69
C VAL A 36 -0.79 -25.63 -12.90
N ASN A 37 0.43 -25.74 -13.44
CA ASN A 37 0.94 -24.89 -14.52
C ASN A 37 0.86 -23.39 -14.18
N CYS A 38 1.42 -23.01 -13.04
CA CYS A 38 1.45 -21.62 -12.59
C CYS A 38 2.05 -20.71 -13.66
N ARG A 39 1.28 -19.68 -14.06
CA ARG A 39 1.71 -18.57 -14.90
C ARG A 39 1.41 -17.28 -14.16
N GLU A 40 2.33 -16.32 -14.15
CA GLU A 40 2.19 -15.09 -13.35
C GLU A 40 0.90 -14.32 -13.65
N GLU A 41 0.52 -14.19 -14.93
CA GLU A 41 -0.72 -13.52 -15.33
C GLU A 41 -1.97 -14.21 -14.75
N LYS A 42 -2.04 -15.54 -14.88
CA LYS A 42 -3.16 -16.32 -14.35
C LYS A 42 -3.15 -16.35 -12.81
N CYS A 43 -1.97 -16.41 -12.21
CA CYS A 43 -1.79 -16.38 -10.76
C CYS A 43 -2.27 -15.04 -10.20
N THR A 44 -1.86 -13.92 -10.80
CA THR A 44 -2.32 -12.57 -10.44
C THR A 44 -3.84 -12.45 -10.58
N ALA A 45 -4.42 -12.92 -11.68
CA ALA A 45 -5.88 -12.89 -11.87
C ALA A 45 -6.64 -13.69 -10.80
N VAL A 46 -6.10 -14.84 -10.35
CA VAL A 46 -6.68 -15.62 -9.25
C VAL A 46 -6.55 -14.88 -7.93
N CYS A 47 -5.39 -14.29 -7.66
CA CYS A 47 -5.17 -13.48 -6.48
C CYS A 47 -6.13 -12.29 -6.43
N ASP A 48 -6.34 -11.61 -7.56
CA ASP A 48 -7.23 -10.44 -7.62
C ASP A 48 -8.67 -10.86 -7.39
N LYS A 49 -9.08 -12.00 -7.96
CA LYS A 49 -10.43 -12.53 -7.76
C LYS A 49 -10.69 -12.94 -6.30
N LYS A 50 -9.69 -13.50 -5.59
CA LYS A 50 -9.84 -14.00 -4.22
C LYS A 50 -9.60 -12.94 -3.15
N TYR A 51 -8.65 -12.05 -3.40
CA TYR A 51 -8.05 -11.15 -2.42
C TYR A 51 -8.02 -9.68 -2.85
N GLY A 52 -8.24 -9.38 -4.13
CA GLY A 52 -8.42 -8.02 -4.62
C GLY A 52 -9.73 -7.46 -4.09
N GLY A 53 -9.65 -6.69 -3.01
CA GLY A 53 -10.82 -6.08 -2.37
C GLY A 53 -11.63 -5.16 -3.30
N PRO A 54 -12.88 -4.84 -2.94
CA PRO A 54 -13.76 -3.98 -3.75
C PRO A 54 -13.28 -2.52 -3.81
N THR A 55 -12.45 -2.10 -2.86
CA THR A 55 -11.89 -0.76 -2.80
C THR A 55 -10.63 -0.70 -3.65
N LYS A 56 -10.79 -0.31 -4.92
CA LYS A 56 -9.70 -0.05 -5.89
C LYS A 56 -8.66 0.99 -5.42
N GLU A 57 -8.86 1.61 -4.26
CA GLU A 57 -7.94 2.55 -3.61
C GLU A 57 -6.97 1.89 -2.61
N GLY A 58 -7.24 0.65 -2.21
CA GLY A 58 -6.43 -0.11 -1.26
C GLY A 58 -5.69 -1.27 -1.92
N GLY A 59 -4.82 -0.95 -2.90
CA GLY A 59 -3.79 -1.83 -3.45
C GLY A 59 -4.27 -3.15 -4.07
N GLY A 60 -4.14 -3.26 -5.40
CA GLY A 60 -4.34 -4.51 -6.13
C GLY A 60 -3.53 -5.66 -5.56
N SER A 61 -4.00 -6.89 -5.75
CA SER A 61 -3.24 -8.05 -5.33
C SER A 61 -2.20 -8.39 -6.41
N ARG A 62 -1.13 -9.07 -6.02
CA ARG A 62 -0.11 -9.53 -6.97
C ARG A 62 0.14 -11.01 -6.77
N GLY A 63 0.11 -11.77 -7.86
CA GLY A 63 0.43 -13.18 -7.87
C GLY A 63 1.85 -13.42 -8.37
N HIS A 64 2.61 -14.29 -7.71
CA HIS A 64 3.93 -14.72 -8.16
C HIS A 64 4.07 -16.25 -8.08
N CYS A 65 4.67 -16.86 -9.09
CA CYS A 65 4.88 -18.30 -9.16
C CYS A 65 6.26 -18.66 -8.62
N VAL A 66 6.33 -19.41 -7.51
CA VAL A 66 7.61 -19.72 -6.84
C VAL A 66 8.17 -21.09 -7.28
N ILE A 67 7.30 -22.08 -7.49
CA ILE A 67 7.65 -23.46 -7.90
C ILE A 67 6.50 -23.97 -8.80
N SER A 68 6.78 -24.88 -9.74
CA SER A 68 5.77 -25.57 -10.56
C SER A 68 4.66 -26.16 -9.70
N GLY A 69 3.54 -25.45 -9.55
CA GLY A 69 2.41 -25.90 -8.74
C GLY A 69 1.89 -24.91 -7.69
N THR A 70 2.59 -23.80 -7.42
CA THR A 70 2.20 -22.87 -6.35
C THR A 70 2.20 -21.42 -6.81
N CYS A 71 1.08 -20.74 -6.58
CA CYS A 71 0.86 -19.32 -6.82
C CYS A 71 0.84 -18.59 -5.47
N THR A 72 1.75 -17.65 -5.26
CA THR A 72 1.83 -16.83 -4.05
C THR A 72 1.13 -15.49 -4.30
N CYS A 73 0.07 -15.22 -3.56
CA CYS A 73 -0.71 -14.00 -3.58
C CYS A 73 -0.27 -13.04 -2.48
N THR A 74 0.10 -11.81 -2.86
CA THR A 74 0.39 -10.70 -1.95
C THR A 74 -0.71 -9.66 -2.09
N PHE A 75 -1.36 -9.27 -1.00
CA PHE A 75 -2.51 -8.36 -1.01
C PHE A 75 -2.62 -7.57 0.30
N ILE A 76 -3.42 -6.50 0.32
CA ILE A 76 -3.69 -5.72 1.54
C ILE A 76 -4.88 -6.35 2.28
N CYS A 77 -4.70 -6.78 3.52
CA CYS A 77 -5.70 -7.54 4.28
C CYS A 77 -6.38 -6.76 5.41
N ASP A 78 -5.70 -5.76 5.97
CA ASP A 78 -6.28 -4.82 6.93
C ASP A 78 -5.99 -3.41 6.44
N VAL A 79 -7.02 -2.75 5.92
CA VAL A 79 -7.05 -1.29 5.83
C VAL A 79 -7.73 -0.85 7.13
N PRO A 80 -7.00 -0.28 8.12
CA PRO A 80 -7.67 0.27 9.29
C PRO A 80 -8.77 1.23 8.80
N PRO A 81 -9.99 1.18 9.37
CA PRO A 81 -11.08 2.04 8.94
C PRO A 81 -10.56 3.48 8.96
N LEU A 82 -10.65 4.16 7.82
CA LEU A 82 -10.39 5.59 7.72
C LEU A 82 -11.09 6.24 8.91
N ALA A 83 -10.31 6.84 9.81
CA ALA A 83 -10.86 7.50 10.99
C ALA A 83 -12.03 8.39 10.52
N PRO A 84 -13.18 8.35 11.23
CA PRO A 84 -14.37 9.04 10.77
C PRO A 84 -14.02 10.51 10.53
N LYS A 85 -14.38 11.01 9.34
CA LYS A 85 -14.36 12.45 9.05
C LYS A 85 -15.10 13.13 10.20
N PHE A 86 -14.36 13.87 11.04
CA PHE A 86 -14.97 14.80 11.99
C PHE A 86 -15.77 15.79 11.16
N HIS A 87 -17.10 15.68 11.26
CA HIS A 87 -18.09 16.60 10.69
C HIS A 87 -18.27 17.81 11.60
#